data_AF-A0A9Q4BAR8-F1
#
_entry.id   AF-A0A9Q4BAR8-F1
#
_cell.length_a   1.000
_cell.length_b   1.000
_cell.length_c   1.000
_cell.angle_alpha   90.00
_cell.angle_beta   90.00
_cell.angle_gamma   90.00
#
_symmetry.space_group_name_H-M   'P 1'
#
loop_
_entity.id
_entity.type
_entity.pdbx_description
1 polymer ?
#
loop_
_entity_poly.entity_id
_entity_poly.type
_entity_poly.pdbx_seq_one_letter_code
_entity_poly.pdbx_strand_id
1 'polypeptide(L)'
;MPPLTFKDIHIQFCKKIDELQIYNNFTVSLSFKKLAIEDCIYFIKYIKNMKYQAIKRSHSYEADQLFHMQCLLNSLLSSLKIWIFLEEKDYKKAWDSLIDAQEYLIVAKKINHYDGLINLEKHLESIEKSIFPQRKIYLSAAFTSSIGYCSICNREFFECDHVENNIYCGQLCLRIKVENIKANHVALVENPADRRCIVTSYGKDKSVIDSFTLENIEDKDEVQDGIFHGYVLSFKKLDWH
;
A
#
# COMPACT_ATOMS: atom_id res chain seq x y z
N MET A 1 -21.16 -5.23 -29.55
CA MET A 1 -20.47 -3.95 -29.34
C MET A 1 -19.04 -4.10 -29.87
N PRO A 2 -18.49 -3.11 -30.57
CA PRO A 2 -17.08 -3.13 -30.95
C PRO A 2 -16.20 -3.20 -29.68
N PRO A 3 -15.03 -3.85 -29.74
CA PRO A 3 -14.12 -3.90 -28.60
C PRO A 3 -13.66 -2.49 -28.24
N LEU A 4 -13.72 -2.14 -26.95
CA LEU A 4 -13.20 -0.88 -26.42
C LEU A 4 -11.72 -0.74 -26.77
N THR A 5 -11.33 0.41 -27.31
CA THR A 5 -9.92 0.71 -27.60
C THR A 5 -9.19 1.10 -26.32
N PHE A 6 -7.86 1.01 -26.31
CA PHE A 6 -7.05 1.50 -25.19
C PHE A 6 -7.34 2.98 -24.86
N LYS A 7 -7.61 3.81 -25.88
CA LYS A 7 -8.00 5.21 -25.69
C LYS A 7 -9.33 5.34 -24.94
N ASP A 8 -10.31 4.48 -25.24
CA ASP A 8 -11.59 4.50 -24.54
C ASP A 8 -11.43 4.09 -23.08
N ILE A 9 -10.56 3.11 -22.80
CA ILE A 9 -10.22 2.69 -21.44
C ILE A 9 -9.58 3.84 -20.66
N HIS A 10 -8.63 4.54 -21.28
CA HIS A 10 -7.97 5.69 -20.65
C HIS A 10 -8.97 6.81 -20.33
N ILE A 11 -9.91 7.12 -21.22
CA ILE A 11 -10.98 8.10 -20.97
C ILE A 11 -11.87 7.67 -19.80
N GLN A 12 -12.27 6.40 -19.74
CA GLN A 12 -13.04 5.87 -18.61
C GLN A 12 -12.26 5.94 -17.31
N PHE A 13 -10.96 5.65 -17.34
CA PHE A 13 -10.08 5.76 -16.20
C PHE A 13 -10.01 7.19 -15.66
N CYS A 14 -9.77 8.19 -16.51
CA CYS A 14 -9.72 9.58 -16.06
C CYS A 14 -11.05 10.01 -15.40
N LYS A 15 -12.19 9.71 -16.04
CA LYS A 15 -13.51 9.97 -15.45
C LYS A 15 -13.69 9.28 -14.10
N LYS A 16 -13.26 8.02 -13.98
CA LYS A 16 -13.37 7.26 -12.75
C LYS A 16 -12.51 7.86 -11.62
N ILE A 17 -11.31 8.35 -11.94
CA ILE A 17 -10.46 9.04 -10.96
C ILE A 17 -11.18 10.30 -10.45
N ASP A 18 -11.70 11.14 -11.34
CA ASP A 18 -12.40 12.37 -10.97
C ASP A 18 -13.63 12.08 -10.09
N GLU A 19 -14.43 11.06 -10.45
CA GLU A 19 -15.58 10.61 -9.66
C GLU A 19 -15.18 10.15 -8.25
N LEU A 20 -14.16 9.30 -8.14
CA LEU A 20 -13.73 8.72 -6.87
C LEU A 20 -13.10 9.76 -5.92
N GLN A 21 -12.41 10.77 -6.46
CA GLN A 21 -11.77 11.81 -5.66
C GLN A 21 -12.77 12.64 -4.84
N ILE A 22 -13.99 12.82 -5.34
CA ILE A 22 -15.06 13.55 -4.61
C ILE A 22 -15.31 12.90 -3.24
N TYR A 23 -15.22 11.57 -3.17
CA TYR A 23 -15.47 10.79 -1.95
C TYR A 23 -14.25 10.66 -1.04
N ASN A 24 -13.06 11.05 -1.49
CA ASN A 24 -11.79 10.87 -0.78
C ASN A 24 -11.54 11.97 0.27
N ASN A 25 -12.53 12.22 1.13
CA ASN A 25 -12.49 13.23 2.17
C ASN A 25 -13.14 12.69 3.45
N PHE A 26 -12.62 13.10 4.62
CA PHE A 26 -13.14 12.65 5.91
C PHE A 26 -14.62 12.98 6.12
N THR A 27 -15.08 14.15 5.65
CA THR A 27 -16.45 14.66 5.93
C THR A 27 -17.57 14.02 5.09
N VAL A 28 -17.23 13.24 4.05
CA VAL A 28 -18.22 12.56 3.20
C VAL A 28 -18.94 11.47 4.02
N SER A 29 -20.21 11.15 3.75
CA SER A 29 -20.89 10.09 4.51
C SER A 29 -20.21 8.72 4.33
N LEU A 30 -20.24 7.90 5.38
CA LEU A 30 -19.73 6.53 5.34
C LEU A 30 -20.37 5.69 4.22
N SER A 31 -21.68 5.87 3.97
CA SER A 31 -22.40 5.13 2.93
C SER A 31 -21.87 5.45 1.53
N PHE A 32 -21.59 6.73 1.23
CA PHE A 32 -21.02 7.12 -0.05
C PHE A 32 -19.58 6.65 -0.22
N LYS A 33 -18.76 6.67 0.85
CA LYS A 33 -17.40 6.11 0.82
C LYS A 33 -17.41 4.61 0.51
N LYS A 34 -18.33 3.85 1.12
CA LYS A 34 -18.48 2.40 0.88
C LYS A 34 -18.86 2.11 -0.57
N LEU A 35 -19.81 2.86 -1.13
CA LEU A 35 -20.19 2.74 -2.55
C LEU A 35 -19.01 3.06 -3.49
N ALA A 36 -18.26 4.13 -3.21
CA ALA A 36 -17.08 4.49 -3.99
C ALA A 36 -15.99 3.41 -3.96
N ILE A 37 -15.79 2.77 -2.80
CA ILE A 37 -14.86 1.64 -2.65
C ILE A 37 -15.30 0.44 -3.49
N GLU A 38 -16.58 0.07 -3.44
CA GLU A 38 -17.13 -1.04 -4.22
C GLU A 38 -16.97 -0.80 -5.74
N ASP A 39 -17.32 0.40 -6.19
CA ASP A 39 -17.16 0.84 -7.59
C ASP A 39 -15.68 0.83 -8.01
N CYS A 40 -14.78 1.35 -7.17
CA CYS A 40 -13.34 1.32 -7.43
C CYS A 40 -12.81 -0.12 -7.55
N ILE A 41 -13.22 -1.03 -6.65
CA ILE A 41 -12.84 -2.45 -6.70
C ILE A 41 -13.32 -3.10 -8.01
N TYR A 42 -14.54 -2.81 -8.43
CA TYR A 42 -15.07 -3.32 -9.70
C TYR A 42 -14.24 -2.82 -10.89
N PHE A 43 -13.90 -1.53 -10.91
CA PHE A 43 -13.11 -0.96 -12.00
C PHE A 43 -11.66 -1.46 -12.00
N ILE A 44 -11.04 -1.68 -10.83
CA ILE A 44 -9.72 -2.33 -10.72
C ILE A 44 -9.75 -3.71 -11.37
N LYS A 45 -10.77 -4.54 -11.09
CA LYS A 45 -10.91 -5.86 -11.71
C LYS A 45 -10.99 -5.78 -13.22
N TYR A 46 -11.73 -4.79 -13.75
CA TYR A 46 -11.79 -4.53 -15.19
C TYR A 46 -10.41 -4.19 -15.77
N ILE A 47 -9.69 -3.23 -15.18
CA ILE A 47 -8.34 -2.83 -15.62
C ILE A 47 -7.36 -4.02 -15.56
N LYS A 48 -7.40 -4.83 -14.51
CA LYS A 48 -6.58 -6.05 -14.40
C LYS A 48 -6.84 -7.03 -15.53
N ASN A 49 -8.10 -7.26 -15.89
CA ASN A 49 -8.45 -8.13 -17.00
C ASN A 49 -7.90 -7.60 -18.33
N MET A 50 -8.03 -6.30 -18.57
CA MET A 50 -7.46 -5.66 -19.77
C MET A 50 -5.93 -5.78 -19.77
N LYS A 51 -5.28 -5.55 -18.63
CA LYS A 51 -3.83 -5.70 -18.48
C LYS A 51 -3.38 -7.11 -18.85
N TYR A 52 -4.06 -8.13 -18.32
CA TYR A 52 -3.76 -9.53 -18.62
C TYR A 52 -3.91 -9.86 -20.12
N GLN A 53 -4.88 -9.27 -20.81
CA GLN A 53 -5.02 -9.41 -22.26
C GLN A 53 -3.85 -8.76 -23.01
N ALA A 54 -3.41 -7.56 -22.59
CA ALA A 54 -2.26 -6.88 -23.18
C ALA A 54 -0.96 -7.68 -22.97
N ILE A 55 -0.76 -8.23 -21.77
CA ILE A 55 0.37 -9.12 -21.45
C ILE A 55 0.38 -10.34 -22.37
N LYS A 56 -0.76 -11.02 -22.52
CA LYS A 56 -0.88 -12.19 -23.41
C LYS A 56 -0.54 -11.88 -24.86
N ARG A 57 -0.83 -10.67 -25.32
CA ARG A 57 -0.51 -10.19 -26.67
C ARG A 57 0.91 -9.64 -26.79
N SER A 58 1.69 -9.63 -25.70
CA SER A 58 3.00 -9.00 -25.62
C SER A 58 2.99 -7.52 -26.00
N HIS A 59 1.88 -6.83 -25.76
CA HIS A 59 1.75 -5.38 -25.96
C HIS A 59 2.30 -4.64 -24.75
N SER A 60 3.63 -4.61 -24.59
CA SER A 60 4.28 -4.13 -23.35
C SER A 60 3.87 -2.71 -22.96
N TYR A 61 3.85 -1.76 -23.90
CA TYR A 61 3.41 -0.40 -23.62
C TYR A 61 1.99 -0.35 -23.05
N GLU A 62 1.04 -1.05 -23.68
CA GLU A 62 -0.35 -1.11 -23.22
C GLU A 62 -0.45 -1.77 -21.84
N ALA A 63 0.29 -2.86 -21.61
CA ALA A 63 0.34 -3.55 -20.33
C ALA A 63 0.90 -2.68 -19.21
N ASP A 64 1.97 -1.92 -19.47
CA ASP A 64 2.58 -0.99 -18.51
C ASP A 64 1.60 0.15 -18.19
N GLN A 65 0.92 0.71 -19.18
CA GLN A 65 -0.07 1.76 -18.95
C GLN A 65 -1.29 1.25 -18.16
N LEU A 66 -1.75 0.03 -18.42
CA LEU A 66 -2.82 -0.58 -17.63
C LEU A 66 -2.35 -0.92 -16.20
N PHE A 67 -1.08 -1.28 -16.02
CA PHE A 67 -0.49 -1.45 -14.70
C PHE A 67 -0.38 -0.13 -13.92
N HIS A 68 -0.05 0.96 -14.61
CA HIS A 68 -0.10 2.31 -14.04
C HIS A 68 -1.50 2.63 -13.52
N MET A 69 -2.53 2.41 -14.34
CA MET A 69 -3.92 2.62 -13.96
C MET A 69 -4.33 1.76 -12.76
N GLN A 70 -3.96 0.48 -12.75
CA GLN A 70 -4.18 -0.43 -11.63
C GLN A 70 -3.54 0.11 -10.33
N CYS A 71 -2.28 0.54 -10.39
CA CYS A 71 -1.58 1.07 -9.22
C CYS A 71 -2.22 2.38 -8.74
N LEU A 72 -2.57 3.30 -9.63
CA LEU A 72 -3.22 4.56 -9.22
C LEU A 72 -4.60 4.32 -8.59
N LEU A 73 -5.41 3.43 -9.18
CA LEU A 73 -6.72 3.07 -8.60
C LEU A 73 -6.56 2.41 -7.24
N ASN A 74 -5.59 1.51 -7.07
CA ASN A 74 -5.32 0.91 -5.76
C ASN A 74 -4.78 1.91 -4.74
N SER A 75 -4.01 2.91 -5.17
CA SER A 75 -3.60 4.03 -4.32
C SER A 75 -4.83 4.80 -3.81
N LEU A 76 -5.74 5.16 -4.72
CA LEU A 76 -6.97 5.87 -4.40
C LEU A 76 -7.93 5.03 -3.54
N LEU A 77 -8.08 3.74 -3.84
CA LEU A 77 -8.83 2.77 -3.02
C LEU A 77 -8.30 2.73 -1.59
N SER A 78 -6.99 2.67 -1.43
CA SER A 78 -6.34 2.64 -0.12
C SER A 78 -6.52 3.97 0.61
N SER A 79 -6.43 5.10 -0.12
CA SER A 79 -6.76 6.43 0.41
C SER A 79 -8.21 6.52 0.92
N LEU A 80 -9.19 6.00 0.16
CA LEU A 80 -10.60 5.97 0.58
C LEU A 80 -10.81 5.15 1.86
N LYS A 81 -10.11 4.02 1.98
CA LYS A 81 -10.19 3.14 3.15
C LYS A 81 -9.66 3.79 4.43
N ILE A 82 -8.69 4.72 4.35
CA ILE A 82 -8.20 5.47 5.50
C ILE A 82 -9.40 6.06 6.26
N TRP A 83 -10.30 6.74 5.56
CA TRP A 83 -11.43 7.43 6.18
C TRP A 83 -12.42 6.49 6.86
N ILE A 84 -12.70 5.32 6.26
CA ILE A 84 -13.55 4.30 6.88
C ILE A 84 -12.92 3.80 8.17
N PHE A 85 -11.64 3.44 8.14
CA PHE A 85 -10.96 2.92 9.31
C PHE A 85 -10.83 3.95 10.43
N LEU A 86 -10.70 5.24 10.10
CA LEU A 86 -10.73 6.32 11.09
C LEU A 86 -12.10 6.45 11.77
N GLU A 87 -13.20 6.39 10.99
CA GLU A 87 -14.56 6.41 11.56
C GLU A 87 -14.85 5.18 12.42
N GLU A 88 -14.32 4.02 12.02
CA GLU A 88 -14.43 2.75 12.76
C GLU A 88 -13.45 2.67 13.95
N LYS A 89 -12.63 3.71 14.17
CA LYS A 89 -11.57 3.78 15.21
C LYS A 89 -10.50 2.69 15.10
N ASP A 90 -10.32 2.10 13.92
CA ASP A 90 -9.23 1.16 13.62
C ASP A 90 -8.02 1.94 13.06
N TYR A 91 -7.37 2.71 13.93
CA TYR A 91 -6.27 3.62 13.55
C TYR A 91 -5.06 2.90 12.95
N LYS A 92 -4.82 1.65 13.35
CA LYS A 92 -3.75 0.83 12.77
C LYS A 92 -4.07 0.45 11.32
N LYS A 93 -5.28 0.01 11.01
CA LYS A 93 -5.66 -0.26 9.60
C LYS A 93 -5.73 1.03 8.77
N ALA A 94 -6.12 2.14 9.37
CA ALA A 94 -6.08 3.44 8.72
C ALA A 94 -4.63 3.82 8.34
N TRP A 95 -3.68 3.64 9.26
CA TRP A 95 -2.25 3.83 9.00
C TRP A 95 -1.74 2.89 7.90
N ASP A 96 -2.08 1.60 7.97
CA ASP A 96 -1.65 0.63 6.95
C ASP A 96 -2.18 0.99 5.56
N SER A 97 -3.42 1.49 5.48
CA SER A 97 -4.03 1.93 4.23
C SER A 97 -3.36 3.19 3.66
N LEU A 98 -2.86 4.09 4.52
CA LEU A 98 -2.06 5.23 4.08
C LEU A 98 -0.74 4.76 3.46
N ILE A 99 -0.03 3.83 4.12
CA ILE A 99 1.23 3.29 3.58
C ILE A 99 0.97 2.50 2.29
N ASP A 100 -0.11 1.71 2.21
CA ASP A 100 -0.54 1.05 0.97
C ASP A 100 -0.75 2.08 -0.16
N ALA A 101 -1.45 3.17 0.13
CA ALA A 101 -1.72 4.22 -0.85
C ALA A 101 -0.44 4.85 -1.40
N GLN A 102 0.51 5.18 -0.51
CA GLN A 102 1.81 5.75 -0.87
C GLN A 102 2.65 4.77 -1.69
N GLU A 103 2.73 3.49 -1.29
CA GLU A 103 3.51 2.49 -1.99
C GLU A 103 2.98 2.20 -3.39
N TYR A 104 1.65 2.10 -3.56
CA TYR A 104 1.04 1.99 -4.89
C TYR A 104 1.36 3.21 -5.78
N LEU A 105 1.32 4.41 -5.21
CA LEU A 105 1.62 5.64 -5.95
C LEU A 105 3.08 5.70 -6.41
N ILE A 106 4.02 5.27 -5.56
CA ILE A 106 5.44 5.15 -5.91
C ILE A 106 5.62 4.25 -7.13
N VAL A 107 4.94 3.10 -7.17
CA VAL A 107 5.01 2.18 -8.32
C VAL A 107 4.34 2.79 -9.56
N ALA A 108 3.17 3.42 -9.42
CA ALA A 108 2.51 4.10 -10.54
C ALA A 108 3.41 5.18 -11.18
N LYS A 109 4.15 5.93 -10.35
CA LYS A 109 5.08 7.00 -10.78
C LYS A 109 6.30 6.49 -11.55
N LYS A 110 6.62 5.19 -11.47
CA LYS A 110 7.70 4.58 -12.29
C LYS A 110 7.35 4.49 -13.77
N ILE A 111 6.06 4.51 -14.10
CA ILE A 111 5.57 4.35 -15.47
C ILE A 111 5.26 5.71 -16.09
N ASN A 112 4.52 6.55 -15.38
CA ASN A 112 4.13 7.88 -15.84
C ASN A 112 4.33 8.92 -14.75
N HIS A 113 4.55 10.17 -15.16
CA HIS A 113 4.66 11.32 -14.26
C HIS A 113 3.82 12.49 -14.79
N TYR A 114 2.88 12.98 -13.98
CA TYR A 114 2.00 14.12 -14.31
C TYR A 114 1.39 14.70 -13.03
N ASP A 115 0.85 15.93 -13.12
CA ASP A 115 0.39 16.72 -11.97
C ASP A 115 -0.65 16.01 -11.10
N GLY A 116 -1.54 15.22 -11.69
CA GLY A 116 -2.52 14.41 -10.94
C GLY A 116 -1.88 13.46 -9.92
N LEU A 117 -0.72 12.87 -10.24
CA LEU A 117 0.01 12.01 -9.29
C LEU A 117 0.65 12.82 -8.17
N ILE A 118 1.21 13.99 -8.52
CA ILE A 118 1.82 14.91 -7.55
C ILE A 118 0.76 15.44 -6.58
N ASN A 119 -0.43 15.74 -7.09
CA ASN A 119 -1.56 16.21 -6.27
C ASN A 119 -2.03 15.12 -5.29
N LEU A 120 -2.12 13.87 -5.75
CA LEU A 120 -2.46 12.75 -4.86
C LEU A 120 -1.35 12.51 -3.82
N GLU A 121 -0.08 12.60 -4.20
CA GLU A 121 1.06 12.48 -3.28
C GLU A 121 0.99 13.53 -2.16
N LYS A 122 0.82 14.81 -2.53
CA LYS A 122 0.64 15.91 -1.57
C LYS A 122 -0.57 15.72 -0.68
N HIS A 123 -1.67 15.20 -1.21
CA HIS A 123 -2.85 14.88 -0.42
C HIS A 123 -2.54 13.79 0.62
N LEU A 124 -1.92 12.67 0.22
CA LEU A 124 -1.52 11.59 1.14
C LEU A 124 -0.53 12.06 2.20
N GLU A 125 0.45 12.89 1.84
CA GLU A 125 1.35 13.52 2.81
C GLU A 125 0.61 14.43 3.80
N SER A 126 -0.40 15.15 3.33
CA SER A 126 -1.21 16.03 4.20
C SER A 126 -2.03 15.20 5.19
N ILE A 127 -2.59 14.06 4.76
CA ILE A 127 -3.25 13.10 5.65
C ILE A 127 -2.28 12.61 6.72
N GLU A 128 -1.09 12.17 6.31
CA GLU A 128 -0.07 11.67 7.23
C GLU A 128 0.29 12.72 8.30
N LYS A 129 0.55 13.96 7.87
CA LYS A 129 0.99 15.06 8.73
C LYS A 129 -0.11 15.57 9.67
N SER A 130 -1.37 15.48 9.25
CA SER A 130 -2.48 16.14 9.95
C SER A 130 -3.34 15.18 10.78
N ILE A 131 -3.40 13.90 10.41
CA ILE A 131 -4.31 12.93 11.02
C ILE A 131 -3.57 11.97 11.96
N PHE A 132 -2.35 11.55 11.60
CA PHE A 132 -1.64 10.51 12.32
C PHE A 132 -0.55 11.08 13.25
N PRO A 133 -0.21 10.38 14.36
CA PRO A 133 0.93 10.75 15.19
C PRO A 133 2.22 10.83 14.37
N GLN A 134 3.00 11.88 14.59
CA GLN A 134 4.29 12.06 13.92
C GLN A 134 5.33 11.13 14.54
N ARG A 135 5.48 9.94 13.94
CA ARG A 135 6.36 8.87 14.41
C ARG A 135 7.79 9.14 13.93
N LYS A 136 8.75 9.12 14.88
CA LYS A 136 10.20 9.18 14.58
C LYS A 136 10.86 7.80 14.54
N ILE A 137 10.25 6.82 15.21
CA ILE A 137 10.83 5.50 15.42
C ILE A 137 9.86 4.44 14.95
N TYR A 138 10.40 3.47 14.21
CA TYR A 138 9.73 2.31 13.66
C TYR A 138 10.44 1.03 14.10
N LEU A 139 9.77 -0.10 13.95
CA LEU A 139 10.35 -1.41 14.18
C LEU A 139 10.81 -1.99 12.85
N SER A 140 12.00 -2.58 12.82
CA SER A 140 12.53 -3.24 11.62
C SER A 140 13.13 -4.58 12.00
N ALA A 141 12.56 -5.66 11.49
CA ALA A 141 13.11 -7.00 11.66
C ALA A 141 14.26 -7.25 10.68
N ALA A 142 15.39 -7.73 11.19
CA ALA A 142 16.48 -8.25 10.40
C ALA A 142 16.40 -9.78 10.36
N PHE A 143 16.42 -10.33 9.15
CA PHE A 143 16.43 -11.76 8.91
C PHE A 143 17.27 -12.09 7.67
N THR A 144 17.75 -13.32 7.60
CA THR A 144 18.38 -13.88 6.39
C THR A 144 17.40 -14.83 5.71
N SER A 145 17.52 -15.01 4.41
CA SER A 145 16.70 -15.93 3.63
C SER A 145 17.45 -16.38 2.37
N SER A 146 16.90 -17.34 1.64
CA SER A 146 17.38 -17.67 0.30
C SER A 146 17.27 -16.47 -0.65
N ILE A 147 18.07 -16.44 -1.71
CA ILE A 147 18.01 -15.41 -2.76
C ILE A 147 16.60 -15.28 -3.37
N GLY A 148 15.93 -16.42 -3.57
CA GLY A 148 14.59 -16.48 -4.17
C GLY A 148 14.61 -16.40 -5.70
N TYR A 149 13.42 -16.41 -6.28
CA TYR A 149 13.17 -16.48 -7.71
C TYR A 149 12.54 -15.18 -8.22
N CYS A 150 12.84 -14.80 -9.46
CA CYS A 150 12.25 -13.66 -10.14
C CYS A 150 10.79 -13.93 -10.53
N SER A 151 9.87 -13.03 -10.16
CA SER A 151 8.45 -13.15 -10.54
C SER A 151 8.18 -13.05 -12.05
N ILE A 152 9.10 -12.47 -12.83
CA ILE A 152 8.93 -12.27 -14.28
C ILE A 152 9.34 -13.50 -15.08
N CYS A 153 10.52 -14.06 -14.82
CA CYS A 153 11.06 -15.21 -15.57
C CYS A 153 11.14 -16.52 -14.79
N ASN A 154 10.84 -16.50 -13.48
CA ASN A 154 10.87 -17.66 -12.60
C ASN A 154 12.23 -18.39 -12.57
N ARG A 155 13.33 -17.66 -12.83
CA ARG A 155 14.73 -18.08 -12.58
C ARG A 155 15.21 -17.52 -11.24
N GLU A 156 16.25 -18.11 -10.67
CA GLU A 156 16.88 -17.56 -9.47
C GLU A 156 17.44 -16.16 -9.75
N PHE A 157 17.34 -15.25 -8.77
CA PHE A 157 17.77 -13.86 -8.98
C PHE A 157 19.27 -13.73 -9.31
N PHE A 158 20.11 -14.71 -8.93
CA PHE A 158 21.52 -14.69 -9.29
C PHE A 158 21.80 -15.01 -10.77
N GLU A 159 20.83 -15.62 -11.47
CA GLU A 159 20.91 -16.02 -12.90
C GLU A 159 19.98 -15.20 -13.80
N CYS A 160 19.39 -14.13 -13.27
CA CYS A 160 18.35 -13.35 -13.92
C CYS A 160 18.85 -11.94 -14.23
N ASP A 161 18.54 -11.44 -15.43
CA ASP A 161 18.86 -10.07 -15.84
C ASP A 161 17.81 -9.03 -15.40
N HIS A 162 16.70 -9.46 -14.79
CA HIS A 162 15.66 -8.55 -14.29
C HIS A 162 16.09 -7.89 -12.98
N VAL A 163 15.95 -6.57 -12.94
CA VAL A 163 16.20 -5.77 -11.74
C VAL A 163 14.98 -5.85 -10.83
N GLU A 164 15.19 -6.19 -9.56
CA GLU A 164 14.14 -6.18 -8.56
C GLU A 164 13.50 -4.79 -8.44
N ASN A 165 12.18 -4.74 -8.27
CA ASN A 165 11.35 -3.53 -8.28
C ASN A 165 11.28 -2.75 -9.60
N ASN A 166 11.78 -3.29 -10.72
CA ASN A 166 11.49 -2.74 -12.06
C ASN A 166 10.22 -3.35 -12.66
N ILE A 167 9.66 -2.64 -13.65
CA ILE A 167 8.40 -2.99 -14.30
C ILE A 167 8.71 -3.59 -15.67
N TYR A 168 8.09 -4.74 -15.95
CA TYR A 168 8.28 -5.50 -17.16
C TYR A 168 6.92 -5.96 -17.67
N CYS A 169 6.44 -5.37 -18.77
CA CYS A 169 5.18 -5.75 -19.43
C CYS A 169 4.00 -5.85 -18.45
N GLY A 170 3.72 -4.77 -17.73
CA GLY A 170 2.59 -4.67 -16.79
C GLY A 170 2.75 -5.46 -15.49
N GLN A 171 3.96 -5.91 -15.16
CA GLN A 171 4.27 -6.68 -13.96
C GLN A 171 5.47 -6.09 -13.22
N LEU A 172 5.40 -6.05 -11.88
CA LEU A 172 6.55 -5.67 -11.05
C LEU A 172 7.44 -6.89 -10.79
N CYS A 173 8.74 -6.74 -11.01
CA CYS A 173 9.73 -7.75 -10.67
C CYS A 173 9.92 -7.82 -9.15
N LEU A 174 9.64 -8.99 -8.57
CA LEU A 174 9.69 -9.26 -7.14
C LEU A 174 10.33 -10.61 -6.87
N ARG A 175 10.89 -10.77 -5.67
CA ARG A 175 11.30 -12.07 -5.13
C ARG A 175 10.09 -12.90 -4.73
N ILE A 176 9.99 -14.07 -5.33
CA ILE A 176 9.05 -15.14 -4.98
C ILE A 176 9.82 -16.37 -4.53
N LYS A 177 9.14 -17.34 -3.90
CA LYS A 177 9.75 -18.59 -3.41
C LYS A 177 10.97 -18.35 -2.50
N VAL A 178 10.82 -17.41 -1.57
CA VAL A 178 11.83 -17.13 -0.55
C VAL A 178 11.69 -18.16 0.57
N GLU A 179 12.75 -18.89 0.84
CA GLU A 179 12.83 -19.98 1.82
C GLU A 179 13.93 -19.70 2.86
N ASN A 180 14.08 -20.60 3.83
CA ASN A 180 15.13 -20.57 4.85
C ASN A 180 15.21 -19.25 5.63
N ILE A 181 14.05 -18.65 5.94
CA ILE A 181 13.95 -17.40 6.69
C ILE A 181 14.46 -17.64 8.13
N LYS A 182 15.55 -16.97 8.51
CA LYS A 182 16.12 -17.01 9.85
C LYS A 182 16.15 -15.61 10.45
N ALA A 183 15.36 -15.42 11.50
CA ALA A 183 15.34 -14.17 12.26
C ALA A 183 16.69 -13.93 12.96
N ASN A 184 17.11 -12.67 13.04
CA ASN A 184 18.33 -12.27 13.72
C ASN A 184 18.01 -11.33 14.90
N HIS A 185 17.43 -10.15 14.60
CA HIS A 185 17.07 -9.17 15.62
C HIS A 185 15.91 -8.27 15.14
N VAL A 186 15.39 -7.46 16.05
CA VAL A 186 14.49 -6.33 15.75
C VAL A 186 15.20 -5.06 16.21
N ALA A 187 15.23 -4.04 15.35
CA ALA A 187 15.83 -2.76 15.63
C ALA A 187 14.78 -1.64 15.65
N LEU A 188 15.06 -0.62 16.45
CA LEU A 188 14.37 0.68 16.40
C LEU A 188 15.10 1.57 15.38
N VAL A 189 14.39 2.04 14.36
CA VAL A 189 14.99 2.79 13.25
C VAL A 189 14.12 3.98 12.85
N GLU A 190 14.73 5.03 12.29
CA GLU A 190 14.00 6.16 11.73
C GLU A 190 13.50 5.90 10.29
N ASN A 191 14.23 5.07 9.54
CA ASN A 191 13.95 4.75 8.14
C ASN A 191 13.75 3.24 7.98
N PRO A 192 12.55 2.69 8.27
CA PRO A 192 12.27 1.27 8.15
C PRO A 192 12.09 0.84 6.68
N ALA A 193 12.27 -0.45 6.41
CA ALA A 193 11.89 -1.04 5.13
C ALA A 193 10.37 -1.06 4.92
N ASP A 194 9.58 -1.20 5.99
CA ASP A 194 8.11 -1.11 5.97
C ASP A 194 7.61 -0.21 7.12
N ARG A 195 7.00 0.91 6.76
CA ARG A 195 6.47 1.91 7.70
C ARG A 195 5.22 1.44 8.46
N ARG A 196 4.65 0.29 8.11
CA ARG A 196 3.57 -0.38 8.87
C ARG A 196 4.09 -1.03 10.17
N CYS A 197 5.40 -1.23 10.26
CA CYS A 197 6.05 -1.83 11.42
C CYS A 197 6.30 -0.76 12.49
N ILE A 198 5.36 -0.64 13.42
CA ILE A 198 5.33 0.41 14.46
C ILE A 198 5.01 -0.18 15.82
N VAL A 199 5.42 0.53 16.87
CA VAL A 199 4.88 0.35 18.22
C VAL A 199 3.41 0.76 18.20
N THR A 200 2.53 -0.14 18.65
CA THR A 200 1.08 0.08 18.72
C THR A 200 0.61 0.38 20.13
N SER A 201 1.29 -0.12 21.16
CA SER A 201 1.06 0.26 22.55
C SER A 201 2.35 0.16 23.36
N TYR A 202 2.41 0.89 24.47
CA TYR A 202 3.58 0.90 25.36
C TYR A 202 3.14 0.97 26.82
N GLY A 203 3.94 0.38 27.69
CA GLY A 203 3.75 0.43 29.13
C GLY A 203 4.18 1.79 29.70
N LYS A 204 3.39 2.28 30.64
CA LYS A 204 3.71 3.47 31.43
C LYS A 204 3.12 3.31 32.82
N ASP A 205 3.97 3.35 33.84
CA ASP A 205 3.59 3.05 35.22
C ASP A 205 2.84 1.71 35.29
N LYS A 206 1.65 1.67 35.88
CA LYS A 206 0.80 0.49 36.01
C LYS A 206 -0.25 0.38 34.89
N SER A 207 0.03 0.95 33.72
CA SER A 207 -0.93 0.99 32.61
C SER A 207 -0.27 0.66 31.27
N VAL A 208 -1.08 0.19 30.33
CA VAL A 208 -0.72 0.04 28.92
C VAL A 208 -1.46 1.12 28.14
N ILE A 209 -0.70 1.90 27.37
CA ILE A 209 -1.21 3.06 26.64
C ILE A 209 -1.22 2.76 25.13
N ASP A 210 -2.33 3.06 24.45
CA ASP A 210 -2.40 2.99 22.99
C ASP A 210 -1.56 4.10 22.34
N SER A 211 -0.76 3.75 21.33
CA SER A 211 0.15 4.69 20.68
C SER A 211 -0.51 5.69 19.72
N PHE A 212 -1.76 5.43 19.33
CA PHE A 212 -2.54 6.33 18.47
C PHE A 212 -3.43 7.26 19.29
N THR A 213 -4.19 6.71 20.25
CA THR A 213 -5.20 7.49 21.01
C THR A 213 -4.67 8.03 22.34
N LEU A 214 -3.58 7.47 22.86
CA LEU A 214 -3.06 7.72 24.20
C LEU A 214 -4.02 7.30 25.33
N GLU A 215 -5.07 6.55 25.01
CA GLU A 215 -5.97 5.99 26.00
C GLU A 215 -5.27 4.86 26.77
N ASN A 216 -5.62 4.75 28.06
CA ASN A 216 -5.29 3.58 28.84
C ASN A 216 -6.17 2.42 28.38
N ILE A 217 -5.55 1.37 27.84
CA ILE A 217 -6.24 0.18 27.33
C ILE A 217 -6.23 -0.98 28.32
N GLU A 218 -5.35 -0.95 29.32
CA GLU A 218 -5.24 -2.00 30.33
C GLU A 218 -4.49 -1.50 31.57
N ASP A 219 -5.06 -1.71 32.76
CA ASP A 219 -4.36 -1.55 34.03
C ASP A 219 -3.67 -2.84 34.45
N LYS A 220 -2.47 -2.72 35.02
CA LYS A 220 -1.60 -3.81 35.46
C LYS A 220 -1.23 -3.67 36.93
N ASP A 221 -1.02 -4.79 37.60
CA ASP A 221 -0.60 -4.78 39.01
C ASP A 221 0.86 -4.31 39.18
N GLU A 222 1.69 -4.57 38.16
CA GLU A 222 3.13 -4.28 38.12
C GLU A 222 3.46 -3.13 37.15
N VAL A 223 4.61 -2.48 37.39
CA VAL A 223 5.11 -1.41 36.52
C VAL A 223 5.50 -1.99 35.15
N GLN A 224 5.04 -1.34 34.08
CA GLN A 224 5.18 -1.76 32.69
C GLN A 224 6.23 -0.96 31.90
N ASP A 225 6.95 -0.05 32.55
CA ASP A 225 7.93 0.81 31.90
C ASP A 225 8.96 -0.01 31.08
N GLY A 226 9.15 0.40 29.83
CA GLY A 226 10.07 -0.28 28.90
C GLY A 226 9.44 -1.44 28.11
N ILE A 227 8.19 -1.82 28.40
CA ILE A 227 7.45 -2.81 27.61
C ILE A 227 6.72 -2.12 26.46
N PHE A 228 6.76 -2.71 25.27
CA PHE A 228 5.97 -2.25 24.12
C PHE A 228 5.47 -3.41 23.27
N HIS A 229 4.31 -3.21 22.66
CA HIS A 229 3.77 -4.09 21.64
C HIS A 229 3.88 -3.39 20.29
N GLY A 230 4.18 -4.15 19.25
CA GLY A 230 4.27 -3.60 17.91
C GLY A 230 4.36 -4.64 16.82
N TYR A 231 4.19 -4.15 15.61
CA TYR A 231 4.37 -4.95 14.40
C TYR A 231 5.84 -4.87 14.01
N VAL A 232 6.53 -6.02 14.01
CA VAL A 232 7.96 -6.11 13.68
C VAL A 232 8.22 -6.54 12.24
N LEU A 233 7.21 -7.15 11.62
CA LEU A 233 7.28 -7.65 10.25
C LEU A 233 5.89 -7.52 9.60
N SER A 234 5.89 -7.10 8.35
CA SER A 234 4.72 -7.02 7.49
C SER A 234 5.10 -7.53 6.10
N PHE A 235 4.22 -8.31 5.50
CA PHE A 235 4.38 -8.79 4.13
C PHE A 235 3.50 -7.95 3.22
N LYS A 236 4.10 -7.35 2.19
CA LYS A 236 3.37 -6.54 1.21
C LYS A 236 2.28 -7.40 0.56
N LYS A 237 1.02 -7.06 0.82
CA LYS A 237 -0.18 -7.69 0.21
C LYS A 237 -0.59 -7.00 -1.10
N LEU A 238 0.28 -6.15 -1.61
CA LEU A 238 -0.01 -5.27 -2.73
C LEU A 238 -0.05 -6.08 -4.02
N ASP A 239 -1.04 -5.79 -4.84
CA ASP A 239 -1.39 -6.56 -6.03
C ASP A 239 -0.59 -6.08 -7.22
N TRP A 240 0.61 -6.65 -7.36
CA TRP A 240 1.62 -6.25 -8.34
C TRP A 240 1.59 -7.07 -9.64
N HIS A 241 0.67 -8.02 -9.74
CA HIS A 241 0.54 -8.96 -10.86
C HIS A 241 -0.70 -8.69 -11.70
#